data_AF-A0A7C0VS28-F1
#
_entry.id   AF-A0A7C0VS28-F1
#
_cell.length_a   1.000
_cell.length_b   1.000
_cell.length_c   1.000
_cell.angle_alpha   90.00
_cell.angle_beta   90.00
_cell.angle_gamma   90.00
#
_symmetry.space_group_name_H-M   'P 1'
#
loop_
_entity.id
_entity.type
_entity.pdbx_description
1 polymer ?
#
loop_
_entity_poly.entity_id
_entity_poly.type
_entity_poly.pdbx_seq_one_letter_code
_entity_poly.pdbx_strand_id
1 'polypeptide(L)'
;MENVELSYDLIRYFEGDVVDFSDYEVDLSRLTDFEQKVLSEVRKIPYGSVVTYSELAERIKCPKAARAVGNALRKNPALVVIPCHRVVAKSGGVGGVGGYLLGSDVKRLLLEMEGVQGDMLETCHPSPRP
;
A
#
# COMPACT_ATOMS: atom_id res chain seq x y z
N MET A 1 3.62 -6.80 -25.23
CA MET A 1 3.40 -5.35 -25.33
C MET A 1 2.97 -4.79 -23.97
N GLU A 2 2.18 -5.53 -23.18
CA GLU A 2 1.79 -5.21 -21.79
C GLU A 2 2.97 -4.97 -20.82
N ASN A 3 4.07 -5.73 -20.93
CA ASN A 3 5.21 -5.60 -20.00
C ASN A 3 5.98 -4.27 -20.11
N VAL A 4 5.91 -3.58 -21.25
CA VAL A 4 6.61 -2.30 -21.43
C VAL A 4 5.87 -1.18 -20.71
N GLU A 5 4.54 -1.24 -20.71
CA GLU A 5 3.66 -0.25 -20.07
C GLU A 5 3.85 -0.25 -18.55
N LEU A 6 3.81 -1.43 -17.90
CA LEU A 6 4.00 -1.53 -16.45
C LEU A 6 5.35 -0.97 -15.99
N SER A 7 6.43 -1.28 -16.71
CA SER A 7 7.75 -0.77 -16.35
C SER A 7 7.84 0.75 -16.44
N TYR A 8 7.18 1.35 -17.42
CA TYR A 8 7.12 2.79 -17.61
C TYR A 8 6.28 3.47 -16.52
N ASP A 9 5.12 2.92 -16.21
CA ASP A 9 4.25 3.43 -15.16
C ASP A 9 4.86 3.31 -13.76
N LEU A 10 5.64 2.25 -13.51
CA LEU A 10 6.42 2.13 -12.28
C LEU A 10 7.50 3.23 -12.19
N ILE A 11 8.22 3.52 -13.28
CA ILE A 11 9.19 4.62 -13.31
C ILE A 11 8.51 5.93 -12.97
N ARG A 12 7.40 6.26 -13.65
CA ARG A 12 6.61 7.47 -13.38
C ARG A 12 6.16 7.56 -11.93
N TYR A 13 5.64 6.46 -11.37
CA TYR A 13 5.24 6.40 -9.97
C TYR A 13 6.40 6.71 -9.01
N PHE A 14 7.60 6.14 -9.26
CA PHE A 14 8.78 6.42 -8.43
C PHE A 14 9.39 7.82 -8.67
N GLU A 15 9.07 8.47 -9.79
CA GLU A 15 9.39 9.88 -10.06
C GLU A 15 8.40 10.84 -9.37
N GLY A 16 7.32 10.32 -8.78
CA GLY A 16 6.34 11.10 -8.02
C GLY A 16 5.04 11.39 -8.77
N ASP A 17 4.85 10.84 -9.98
CA ASP A 17 3.58 10.96 -10.69
C ASP A 17 2.46 10.18 -10.00
N VAL A 18 1.24 10.70 -10.13
CA VAL A 18 0.03 9.95 -9.80
C VAL A 18 -0.24 8.96 -10.95
N VAL A 19 -0.15 7.68 -10.64
CA VAL A 19 -0.36 6.57 -11.57
C VAL A 19 -1.46 5.65 -11.01
N ASP A 20 -2.42 5.29 -11.86
CA ASP A 20 -3.45 4.31 -11.52
C ASP A 20 -3.02 2.92 -12.01
N PHE A 21 -2.86 1.99 -11.07
CA PHE A 21 -2.50 0.60 -11.36
C PHE A 21 -3.72 -0.35 -11.40
N SER A 22 -4.94 0.19 -11.31
CA SER A 22 -6.16 -0.61 -11.13
C SER A 22 -6.46 -1.55 -12.30
N ASP A 23 -6.01 -1.21 -13.52
CA ASP A 23 -6.21 -2.01 -14.74
C ASP A 23 -5.16 -3.12 -14.94
N TYR A 24 -4.08 -3.15 -14.15
CA TYR A 24 -3.07 -4.20 -14.25
C TYR A 24 -3.55 -5.49 -13.58
N GLU A 25 -3.69 -6.54 -14.38
CA GLU A 25 -4.03 -7.88 -13.93
C GLU A 25 -2.91 -8.49 -13.07
N VAL A 26 -3.29 -9.08 -11.94
CA VAL A 26 -2.37 -9.78 -11.03
C VAL A 26 -2.95 -11.14 -10.71
N ASP A 27 -2.20 -12.20 -10.97
CA ASP A 27 -2.64 -13.56 -10.64
C ASP A 27 -2.69 -13.78 -9.12
N LEU A 28 -3.90 -13.89 -8.59
CA LEU A 28 -4.18 -14.19 -7.18
C LEU A 28 -4.68 -15.63 -6.97
N SER A 29 -4.68 -16.48 -7.99
CA SER A 29 -5.28 -17.82 -7.96
C SER A 29 -4.66 -18.76 -6.92
N ARG A 30 -3.42 -18.48 -6.48
CA ARG A 30 -2.71 -19.25 -5.45
C ARG A 30 -3.04 -18.83 -4.01
N LEU A 31 -3.84 -17.79 -3.84
CA LEU A 31 -4.23 -17.26 -2.53
C LEU A 31 -5.60 -17.79 -2.12
N THR A 32 -5.85 -17.82 -0.80
CA THR A 32 -7.16 -18.18 -0.26
C THR A 32 -8.21 -17.11 -0.59
N ASP A 33 -9.50 -17.47 -0.56
CA ASP A 33 -10.60 -16.52 -0.79
C ASP A 33 -10.52 -15.28 0.13
N PHE A 34 -10.11 -15.48 1.39
CA PHE A 34 -9.91 -14.38 2.33
C PHE A 34 -8.78 -13.44 1.89
N GLU A 35 -7.63 -13.99 1.49
CA GLU A 35 -6.48 -13.21 1.02
C GLU A 35 -6.81 -12.48 -0.28
N GLN A 36 -7.45 -13.15 -1.25
CA GLN A 36 -7.92 -12.52 -2.49
C GLN A 36 -8.86 -11.36 -2.20
N LYS A 37 -9.82 -11.54 -1.29
CA LYS A 37 -10.75 -10.48 -0.88
C LYS A 37 -10.04 -9.29 -0.23
N VAL A 38 -9.06 -9.55 0.64
CA VAL A 38 -8.24 -8.50 1.25
C VAL A 38 -7.49 -7.71 0.19
N LEU A 39 -6.76 -8.38 -0.71
CA LEU A 39 -5.96 -7.72 -1.73
C LEU A 39 -6.83 -6.95 -2.75
N SER A 40 -7.99 -7.49 -3.10
CA SER A 40 -8.96 -6.82 -3.96
C SER A 40 -9.51 -5.53 -3.32
N GLU A 41 -9.75 -5.54 -2.01
CA GLU A 41 -10.22 -4.35 -1.30
C GLU A 41 -9.12 -3.29 -1.15
N VAL A 42 -7.87 -3.72 -0.98
CA VAL A 42 -6.70 -2.82 -0.93
C VAL A 42 -6.50 -2.05 -2.22
N ARG A 43 -6.76 -2.67 -3.38
CA ARG A 43 -6.65 -2.01 -4.69
C ARG A 43 -7.57 -0.79 -4.83
N LYS A 44 -8.64 -0.71 -4.03
CA LYS A 44 -9.59 0.41 -4.06
C LYS A 44 -9.13 1.62 -3.26
N ILE A 45 -8.00 1.54 -2.56
CA ILE A 45 -7.47 2.66 -1.76
C ILE A 45 -6.77 3.63 -2.72
N PRO A 46 -7.24 4.89 -2.87
CA PRO A 46 -6.65 5.85 -3.80
C PRO A 46 -5.20 6.21 -3.45
N TYR A 47 -4.46 6.70 -4.44
CA TYR A 47 -3.15 7.32 -4.24
C TYR A 47 -3.23 8.44 -3.19
N GLY A 48 -2.26 8.51 -2.28
CA GLY A 48 -2.19 9.55 -1.24
C GLY A 48 -3.22 9.39 -0.12
N SER A 49 -3.96 8.28 -0.11
CA SER A 49 -4.92 7.94 0.94
C SER A 49 -4.47 6.71 1.71
N VAL A 50 -4.83 6.64 2.98
CA VAL A 50 -4.56 5.48 3.83
C VAL A 50 -5.83 4.98 4.50
N VAL A 51 -5.80 3.70 4.89
CA VAL A 51 -6.84 3.08 5.72
C VAL A 51 -6.18 2.29 6.83
N THR A 52 -6.88 2.10 7.94
CA THR A 52 -6.36 1.23 9.01
C THR A 52 -6.63 -0.25 8.73
N TYR A 53 -5.85 -1.15 9.33
CA TYR A 53 -6.13 -2.60 9.26
C TYR A 53 -7.55 -2.95 9.73
N SER A 54 -8.07 -2.21 10.72
CA SER A 54 -9.43 -2.41 11.24
C SER A 54 -10.49 -1.94 10.25
N GLU A 55 -10.32 -0.76 9.65
CA GLU A 55 -11.21 -0.27 8.59
C GLU A 55 -11.24 -1.22 7.39
N LEU A 56 -10.08 -1.73 6.98
CA LEU A 56 -10.01 -2.70 5.90
C LEU A 56 -10.73 -4.01 6.27
N ALA A 57 -10.60 -4.46 7.52
CA ALA A 57 -11.32 -5.61 8.05
C ALA A 57 -12.85 -5.39 8.06
N GLU A 58 -13.31 -4.18 8.36
CA GLU A 58 -14.72 -3.78 8.28
C GLU A 58 -15.24 -3.78 6.84
N ARG A 59 -14.49 -3.21 5.89
CA ARG A 59 -14.85 -3.19 4.46
C ARG A 59 -15.07 -4.57 3.87
N ILE A 60 -14.26 -5.56 4.30
CA ILE A 60 -14.43 -6.96 3.88
C ILE A 60 -15.47 -7.73 4.71
N LYS A 61 -16.23 -7.06 5.58
CA LYS A 61 -17.27 -7.63 6.47
C LYS A 61 -16.71 -8.64 7.50
N CYS A 62 -15.48 -8.43 7.95
CA CYS A 62 -14.81 -9.24 8.97
C CYS A 62 -14.17 -8.36 10.06
N PRO A 63 -14.96 -7.56 10.83
CA PRO A 63 -14.44 -6.49 11.69
C PRO A 63 -13.43 -6.93 12.77
N LYS A 64 -13.44 -8.20 13.17
CA LYS A 64 -12.50 -8.77 14.16
C LYS A 64 -11.21 -9.32 13.54
N ALA A 65 -11.00 -9.13 12.23
CA ALA A 65 -9.95 -9.80 11.47
C ALA A 65 -8.71 -8.93 11.18
N ALA A 66 -8.50 -7.79 11.85
CA ALA A 66 -7.38 -6.88 11.57
C ALA A 66 -5.99 -7.57 11.53
N ARG A 67 -5.73 -8.52 12.45
CA ARG A 67 -4.48 -9.29 12.44
C ARG A 67 -4.38 -10.25 11.24
N ALA A 68 -5.49 -10.90 10.87
CA ALA A 68 -5.55 -11.78 9.71
C ALA A 68 -5.39 -10.98 8.40
N VAL A 69 -5.96 -9.78 8.31
CA VAL A 69 -5.72 -8.81 7.23
C VAL A 69 -4.24 -8.51 7.11
N GLY A 70 -3.55 -8.19 8.21
CA GLY A 70 -2.10 -7.96 8.20
C GLY A 70 -1.29 -9.16 7.66
N ASN A 71 -1.68 -10.39 8.00
CA ASN A 71 -1.05 -11.60 7.46
C ASN A 71 -1.32 -11.77 5.96
N ALA A 72 -2.55 -11.52 5.50
CA ALA A 72 -2.90 -11.59 4.09
C ALA A 72 -2.12 -10.56 3.25
N LEU A 73 -1.90 -9.34 3.77
CA LEU A 73 -1.12 -8.31 3.08
C LEU A 73 0.35 -8.71 2.87
N ARG A 74 0.92 -9.58 3.72
CA ARG A 74 2.28 -10.14 3.51
C ARG A 74 2.36 -11.13 2.35
N LYS A 75 1.22 -11.60 1.85
CA LYS A 75 1.12 -12.51 0.70
C LYS A 75 0.90 -11.78 -0.61
N ASN A 76 0.91 -10.44 -0.61
CA ASN A 76 0.79 -9.64 -1.80
C ASN A 76 1.92 -9.96 -2.82
N PRO A 77 1.61 -10.51 -4.00
CA PRO A 77 2.61 -10.86 -5.01
C PRO A 77 3.09 -9.66 -5.83
N ALA A 78 2.35 -8.54 -5.83
CA ALA A 78 2.62 -7.37 -6.65
C ALA A 78 2.58 -6.10 -5.79
N LEU A 79 3.68 -5.83 -5.08
CA LEU A 79 3.83 -4.61 -4.30
C LEU A 79 3.73 -3.37 -5.21
N VAL A 80 3.29 -2.24 -4.66
CA VAL A 80 2.95 -1.00 -5.39
C VAL A 80 1.69 -1.14 -6.25
N VAL A 81 1.65 -2.10 -7.18
CA VAL A 81 0.48 -2.38 -8.04
C VAL A 81 -0.75 -2.74 -7.20
N ILE A 82 -0.56 -3.58 -6.18
CA ILE A 82 -1.51 -3.75 -5.08
C ILE A 82 -0.95 -2.94 -3.90
N PRO A 83 -1.57 -1.80 -3.54
CA PRO A 83 -0.94 -0.78 -2.69
C PRO A 83 -1.07 -1.10 -1.19
N CYS A 84 -0.55 -2.25 -0.74
CA CYS A 84 -0.66 -2.66 0.66
C CYS A 84 0.13 -1.79 1.64
N HIS A 85 1.04 -0.93 1.15
CA HIS A 85 1.69 0.12 1.94
C HIS A 85 0.70 1.19 2.43
N ARG A 86 -0.45 1.36 1.77
CA ARG A 86 -1.53 2.29 2.18
C ARG A 86 -2.35 1.80 3.38
N VAL A 87 -2.10 0.58 3.88
CA VAL A 87 -2.78 0.02 5.06
C VAL A 87 -1.91 0.24 6.31
N VAL A 88 -2.38 1.04 7.25
CA VAL A 88 -1.62 1.50 8.42
C VAL A 88 -2.21 1.01 9.76
N ALA A 89 -1.44 1.13 10.83
CA ALA A 89 -1.92 0.90 12.19
C ALA A 89 -2.88 2.02 12.63
N LYS A 90 -3.54 1.81 13.77
CA LYS A 90 -4.67 2.63 14.25
C LYS A 90 -4.34 4.12 14.48
N SER A 91 -3.06 4.48 14.66
CA SER A 91 -2.64 5.89 14.79
C SER A 91 -2.64 6.67 13.47
N GLY A 92 -2.81 6.00 12.32
CA GLY A 92 -2.87 6.66 11.00
C GLY A 92 -1.54 7.23 10.52
N GLY A 93 -1.45 7.54 9.22
CA GLY A 93 -0.30 8.22 8.61
C GLY A 93 1.05 7.51 8.77
N VAL A 94 2.13 8.28 8.61
CA VAL A 94 3.53 7.80 8.73
C VAL A 94 3.91 7.40 10.17
N GLY A 95 3.28 8.01 11.18
CA GLY A 95 3.44 7.65 12.60
C GLY A 95 2.74 6.35 12.99
N GLY A 96 1.86 5.82 12.13
CA GLY A 96 1.15 4.56 12.29
C GLY A 96 1.65 3.44 11.38
N VAL A 97 2.93 3.45 10.97
CA VAL A 97 3.47 2.42 10.08
C VAL A 97 3.40 1.04 10.74
N GLY A 98 2.44 0.22 10.29
CA GLY A 98 2.41 -1.21 10.59
C GLY A 98 3.41 -1.99 9.73
N GLY A 99 3.53 -3.29 9.97
CA GLY A 99 4.46 -4.16 9.24
C GLY A 99 4.29 -4.10 7.71
N TYR A 100 5.41 -4.29 7.00
CA TYR A 100 5.48 -4.32 5.54
C TYR A 100 6.49 -5.36 5.09
N LEU A 101 6.23 -6.02 3.95
CA LEU A 101 7.08 -7.11 3.46
C LEU A 101 8.52 -6.65 3.20
N LEU A 102 8.70 -5.43 2.69
CA LEU A 102 10.02 -4.83 2.43
C LEU A 102 10.59 -4.03 3.61
N GLY A 103 9.96 -4.11 4.79
CA GLY A 103 10.34 -3.32 5.96
C GLY A 103 9.59 -1.99 6.10
N SER A 104 9.52 -1.48 7.32
CA SER A 104 8.76 -0.26 7.68
C SER A 104 9.29 1.00 7.00
N ASP A 105 10.60 1.08 6.74
CA ASP A 105 11.22 2.27 6.16
C ASP A 105 10.85 2.44 4.68
N VAL A 106 10.77 1.34 3.93
CA VAL A 106 10.25 1.35 2.55
C VAL A 106 8.79 1.78 2.53
N LYS A 107 7.98 1.27 3.46
CA LYS A 107 6.56 1.67 3.56
C LYS A 107 6.42 3.16 3.86
N ARG A 108 7.24 3.70 4.76
CA ARG A 108 7.28 5.13 5.07
C ARG A 108 7.64 5.95 3.83
N LEU A 109 8.70 5.57 3.13
CA LEU A 109 9.12 6.26 1.91
C LEU A 109 8.01 6.30 0.86
N LEU A 110 7.31 5.18 0.62
CA LEU A 110 6.21 5.13 -0.33
C LEU A 110 5.03 6.01 0.11
N LEU A 111 4.69 6.01 1.40
CA LEU A 111 3.64 6.88 1.94
C LEU A 111 3.99 8.36 1.80
N GLU A 112 5.22 8.75 2.13
CA GLU A 112 5.72 10.12 2.00
C GLU A 112 5.74 10.58 0.54
N MET A 113 6.17 9.70 -0.38
CA MET A 113 6.16 9.95 -1.82
C MET A 113 4.73 10.19 -2.33
N GLU A 114 3.74 9.48 -1.80
CA GLU A 114 2.33 9.71 -2.10
C GLU A 114 1.72 10.94 -1.39
N GLY A 115 2.53 11.69 -0.62
CA GLY A 115 2.09 12.89 0.11
C GLY A 115 1.35 12.62 1.42
N VAL A 116 1.38 11.39 1.94
CA VAL A 116 0.79 11.03 3.24
C VAL A 116 1.67 11.56 4.37
N GLN A 117 1.12 12.45 5.19
CA GLN A 117 1.81 13.01 6.36
C GLN A 117 1.44 12.24 7.64
N GLY A 118 2.29 12.34 8.67
CA GLY A 118 2.00 11.89 10.03
C GLY A 118 2.68 12.82 11.03
N ASP A 119 2.03 13.10 12.16
CA ASP A 119 2.55 14.02 13.18
C ASP A 119 3.96 13.66 13.62
N MET A 120 4.87 14.62 13.45
CA MET A 120 6.27 14.73 13.87
C MET A 120 7.21 13.53 13.63
N LEU A 121 8.00 13.63 12.56
CA LEU A 121 9.37 13.12 12.57
C LEU A 121 10.33 14.32 12.56
N GLU A 122 10.86 14.67 13.74
CA GLU A 122 12.25 15.12 13.77
C GLU A 122 13.09 13.97 13.22
N THR A 123 13.52 14.08 11.97
CA THR A 123 14.90 13.84 11.53
C THR A 123 15.01 14.00 10.01
N CYS A 124 15.85 14.95 9.62
CA CYS A 124 16.54 15.12 8.33
C CYS A 124 15.77 14.79 7.04
N HIS A 125 15.16 15.84 6.48
CA HIS A 125 14.77 15.85 5.07
C HIS A 125 16.03 15.78 4.20
N PRO A 126 16.11 14.90 3.18
CA PRO A 126 16.89 15.23 2.01
C PRO A 126 16.15 16.35 1.27
N SER A 127 16.82 17.49 1.08
CA SER A 127 16.33 18.61 0.30
C SER A 127 15.77 18.17 -1.07
N PRO A 128 14.74 18.83 -1.61
CA PRO A 128 14.37 18.61 -3.01
C PRO A 128 15.59 18.87 -3.89
N ARG A 129 15.89 17.92 -4.79
CA ARG A 129 16.92 18.13 -5.81
C ARG A 129 16.45 19.24 -6.77
N PRO A 130 17.37 20.10 -7.22
CA PRO A 130 17.07 21.20 -8.14
C PRO A 130 16.54 20.71 -9.48
#